data_AF-A0A933MIX0-F1
#
_entry.id   AF-A0A933MIX0-F1
#
_cell.length_a   1.000
_cell.length_b   1.000
_cell.length_c   1.000
_cell.angle_alpha   90.00
_cell.angle_beta   90.00
_cell.angle_gamma   90.00
#
_symmetry.space_group_name_H-M   'P 1'
#
loop_
_entity.id
_entity.type
_entity.pdbx_description
1 polymer ?
#
loop_
_entity_poly.entity_id
_entity_poly.type
_entity_poly.pdbx_seq_one_letter_code
_entity_poly.pdbx_strand_id
1 'polypeptide(L)'
;MATSLALIILLGLFSDYLFKLLRLPGLIGMLLAGILLGPYVFNVIDPALITVSADFRMLALIVILLRAGFAVKRDTLNRVGKRAVIMGFTPAVFEGAMIALTAPIFFNISFFEAALLGSVIAAVSPAVVVPSMLKFIEDHRGTKKGIPTLLLASSSLDNVFVIVIFSSLIGMYEGKNPNIFLKLLEIPVSVAAGIITGAVIGFTLYKLFEIYKPRATKKTLIVIGTAVLLTWLEKTLKPFVSLSAISGIIAIGFIMLEKSESIAHVISLKLGKIWVFAEILLFVMVGTQVDINTALDAGMAGAAVIFLGLLARSAGTYVS
;
A
#
# COMPACT_ATOMS: atom_id res chain seq x y z
N MET A 1 -24.33 7.97 9.08
CA MET A 1 -22.84 7.95 8.99
C MET A 1 -22.15 7.73 10.34
N ALA A 2 -22.39 8.55 11.38
CA ALA A 2 -21.67 8.41 12.66
C ALA A 2 -21.91 7.07 13.38
N THR A 3 -23.14 6.55 13.33
CA THR A 3 -23.49 5.21 13.84
C THR A 3 -22.72 4.10 13.12
N SER A 4 -22.65 4.17 11.79
CA SER A 4 -21.86 3.22 10.99
C SER A 4 -20.37 3.27 11.32
N LEU A 5 -19.81 4.46 11.56
CA LEU A 5 -18.44 4.62 12.02
C LEU A 5 -18.23 3.97 13.39
N ALA A 6 -19.17 4.15 14.33
CA ALA A 6 -19.10 3.51 15.64
C ALA A 6 -19.14 1.98 15.54
N LEU A 7 -20.00 1.43 14.68
CA LEU A 7 -20.07 -0.01 14.42
C LEU A 7 -18.75 -0.54 13.84
N ILE A 8 -18.18 0.15 12.85
CA ILE A 8 -16.89 -0.21 12.25
C ILE A 8 -15.79 -0.26 13.31
N ILE A 9 -15.72 0.74 14.19
CA ILE A 9 -14.70 0.80 15.23
C ILE A 9 -14.90 -0.33 16.25
N LEU A 10 -16.11 -0.47 16.79
CA LEU A 10 -16.39 -1.43 17.86
C LEU A 10 -16.25 -2.87 17.38
N LEU A 11 -16.85 -3.21 16.23
CA LEU A 11 -16.78 -4.56 15.68
C LEU A 11 -15.43 -4.86 15.06
N GLY A 12 -14.74 -3.86 14.51
CA GLY A 12 -13.36 -4.00 14.04
C GLY A 12 -12.40 -4.34 15.17
N LEU A 13 -12.46 -3.60 16.29
CA LEU A 13 -11.67 -3.89 17.49
C LEU A 13 -12.02 -5.24 18.12
N PHE A 14 -13.31 -5.55 18.23
CA PHE A 14 -13.77 -6.84 18.75
C PHE A 14 -13.24 -8.01 17.91
N SER A 15 -13.33 -7.89 16.58
CA SER A 15 -12.87 -8.92 15.65
C SER A 15 -11.34 -9.04 15.62
N ASP A 16 -10.62 -7.92 15.71
CA ASP A 16 -9.16 -7.92 15.85
C ASP A 16 -8.72 -8.69 17.11
N TYR A 17 -9.37 -8.43 18.25
CA TYR A 17 -9.10 -9.14 19.50
C TYR A 17 -9.42 -10.64 19.40
N LEU A 18 -10.60 -10.98 18.86
CA LEU A 18 -11.04 -12.36 18.69
C LEU A 18 -10.08 -13.17 17.81
N PHE A 19 -9.64 -12.61 16.69
CA PHE A 19 -8.71 -13.29 15.78
C PHE A 19 -7.32 -13.45 16.37
N LYS A 20 -6.84 -12.45 17.13
CA LYS A 20 -5.58 -12.57 17.87
C LYS A 20 -5.64 -13.67 18.93
N LEU A 21 -6.79 -13.87 19.59
CA LEU A 21 -6.99 -14.97 20.52
C LEU A 21 -6.88 -16.34 19.82
N LEU A 22 -7.36 -16.44 18.58
CA LEU A 22 -7.21 -17.61 17.72
C LEU A 22 -5.81 -17.75 17.08
N ARG A 23 -4.85 -16.89 17.43
CA ARG A 23 -3.49 -16.81 16.85
C ARG A 23 -3.48 -16.49 15.34
N LEU A 24 -4.53 -15.85 14.84
CA LEU A 24 -4.63 -15.35 13.46
C LEU A 24 -4.32 -13.85 13.39
N PRO A 25 -3.87 -13.33 12.23
CA PRO A 25 -3.72 -11.89 12.02
C PRO A 25 -5.06 -11.16 12.19
N GLY A 26 -5.09 -10.12 13.04
CA GLY A 26 -6.32 -9.39 13.35
C GLY A 26 -6.96 -8.66 12.16
N LEU A 27 -6.18 -8.30 11.14
CA LEU A 27 -6.68 -7.77 9.86
C LEU A 27 -7.68 -8.70 9.17
N ILE A 28 -7.57 -10.02 9.36
CA ILE A 28 -8.53 -10.99 8.81
C ILE A 28 -9.88 -10.82 9.51
N GLY A 29 -9.88 -10.66 10.84
CA GLY A 29 -11.08 -10.38 11.62
C GLY A 29 -11.73 -9.06 11.22
N MET A 30 -10.93 -8.00 10.98
CA MET A 30 -11.43 -6.71 10.52
C MET A 30 -12.07 -6.79 9.13
N LEU A 31 -11.47 -7.54 8.19
CA LEU A 31 -12.05 -7.79 6.87
C LEU A 31 -13.39 -8.54 6.98
N LEU A 32 -13.46 -9.59 7.80
CA LEU A 32 -14.69 -10.35 8.02
C LEU A 32 -15.79 -9.49 8.66
N ALA A 33 -15.45 -8.65 9.64
CA ALA A 33 -16.38 -7.68 10.19
C ALA A 33 -16.93 -6.75 9.10
N GLY A 34 -16.07 -6.30 8.18
CA GLY A 34 -16.48 -5.51 7.01
C GLY A 34 -17.43 -6.25 6.08
N ILE A 35 -17.16 -7.52 5.78
CA ILE A 35 -18.02 -8.37 4.94
C ILE A 35 -19.41 -8.50 5.56
N LEU A 36 -19.47 -8.78 6.87
CA LEU A 36 -20.74 -8.90 7.60
C LEU A 36 -21.52 -7.59 7.62
N LEU A 37 -20.83 -6.47 7.86
CA LEU A 37 -21.45 -5.15 7.89
C LEU A 37 -21.84 -4.61 6.50
N GLY A 38 -21.20 -5.14 5.46
CA GLY A 38 -21.36 -4.70 4.08
C GLY A 38 -22.77 -4.91 3.51
N PRO A 39 -23.03 -4.33 2.32
CA PRO A 39 -24.34 -4.33 1.68
C PRO A 39 -24.81 -5.75 1.29
N TYR A 40 -23.89 -6.70 1.16
CA TYR A 40 -24.16 -8.07 0.72
C TYR A 40 -24.59 -9.03 1.85
N VAL A 41 -24.50 -8.62 3.12
CA VAL A 41 -24.92 -9.46 4.27
C VAL A 41 -25.95 -8.74 5.13
N PHE A 42 -25.54 -7.82 5.99
CA PHE A 42 -26.46 -7.11 6.89
C PHE A 42 -26.87 -5.73 6.39
N ASN A 43 -26.12 -5.14 5.44
CA ASN A 43 -26.40 -3.83 4.85
C ASN A 43 -26.67 -2.72 5.89
N VAL A 44 -25.86 -2.69 6.94
CA VAL A 44 -26.04 -1.76 8.08
C VAL A 44 -25.19 -0.49 7.96
N ILE A 45 -24.27 -0.46 7.00
CA ILE A 45 -23.41 0.69 6.75
C ILE A 45 -24.14 1.71 5.87
N ASP A 46 -24.12 2.96 6.33
CA ASP A 46 -24.67 4.09 5.59
C ASP A 46 -24.01 4.19 4.19
N PRO A 47 -24.79 4.25 3.10
CA PRO A 47 -24.26 4.34 1.74
C PRO A 47 -23.30 5.52 1.54
N ALA A 48 -23.50 6.64 2.23
CA ALA A 48 -22.60 7.78 2.15
C ALA A 48 -21.18 7.42 2.63
N LEU A 49 -21.06 6.52 3.62
CA LEU A 49 -19.77 6.05 4.11
C LEU A 49 -19.09 5.11 3.10
N ILE A 50 -19.86 4.29 2.39
CA ILE A 50 -19.39 3.43 1.30
C ILE A 50 -18.81 4.29 0.17
N THR A 51 -19.48 5.38 -0.20
CA THR A 51 -19.03 6.31 -1.24
C THR A 51 -17.68 6.96 -0.92
N VAL A 52 -17.45 7.36 0.34
CA VAL A 52 -16.17 7.97 0.77
C VAL A 52 -15.12 6.94 1.21
N SER A 53 -15.39 5.63 1.04
CA SER A 53 -14.48 4.54 1.42
C SER A 53 -13.08 4.68 0.81
N ALA A 54 -13.01 5.09 -0.46
CA ALA A 54 -11.75 5.25 -1.18
C ALA A 54 -10.84 6.29 -0.49
N ASP A 55 -11.41 7.40 0.00
CA ASP A 55 -10.65 8.46 0.66
C ASP A 55 -10.14 8.01 2.04
N PHE A 56 -10.95 7.28 2.82
CA PHE A 56 -10.49 6.71 4.09
C PHE A 56 -9.36 5.70 3.91
N ARG A 57 -9.46 4.81 2.90
CA ARG A 57 -8.39 3.86 2.57
C ARG A 57 -7.11 4.59 2.15
N MET A 58 -7.24 5.66 1.37
CA MET A 58 -6.10 6.49 0.96
C MET A 58 -5.44 7.19 2.15
N LEU A 59 -6.22 7.76 3.07
CA LEU A 59 -5.69 8.36 4.30
C LEU A 59 -4.93 7.34 5.17
N ALA A 60 -5.48 6.15 5.31
CA ALA A 60 -4.81 5.07 6.04
C ALA A 60 -3.50 4.65 5.35
N LEU A 61 -3.51 4.51 4.03
CA LEU A 61 -2.32 4.23 3.24
C LEU A 61 -1.23 5.30 3.45
N ILE A 62 -1.60 6.58 3.43
CA ILE A 62 -0.68 7.69 3.70
C ILE A 62 -0.05 7.56 5.09
N VAL A 63 -0.84 7.28 6.12
CA VAL A 63 -0.34 7.12 7.49
C VAL A 63 0.68 6.00 7.58
N ILE A 64 0.42 4.84 6.97
CA ILE A 64 1.36 3.71 7.04
C ILE A 64 2.61 3.92 6.19
N LEU A 65 2.51 4.56 5.02
CA LEU A 65 3.66 4.90 4.19
C LEU A 65 4.57 5.93 4.86
N LEU A 66 4.01 6.92 5.57
CA LEU A 66 4.80 7.83 6.40
C LEU A 66 5.55 7.05 7.49
N ARG A 67 4.89 6.11 8.18
CA ARG A 67 5.56 5.25 9.18
C ARG A 67 6.69 4.43 8.57
N ALA A 68 6.49 3.89 7.36
CA ALA A 68 7.56 3.21 6.63
C ALA A 68 8.74 4.15 6.38
N GLY A 69 8.49 5.37 5.87
CA GLY A 69 9.52 6.38 5.64
C GLY A 69 10.34 6.70 6.89
N PHE A 70 9.68 6.88 8.03
CA PHE A 70 10.34 7.11 9.33
C PHE A 70 11.08 5.90 9.92
N ALA A 71 11.02 4.73 9.29
CA ALA A 71 11.71 3.52 9.73
C ALA A 71 12.87 3.09 8.81
N VAL A 72 13.00 3.69 7.63
CA VAL A 72 14.04 3.35 6.65
C VAL A 72 15.31 4.12 6.97
N LYS A 73 16.38 3.42 7.36
CA LYS A 73 17.71 4.02 7.59
C LYS A 73 18.55 4.07 6.31
N ARG A 74 19.26 5.18 6.07
CA ARG A 74 20.10 5.39 4.89
C ARG A 74 21.15 4.31 4.69
N ASP A 75 21.89 3.95 5.73
CA ASP A 75 22.95 2.93 5.63
C ASP A 75 22.40 1.56 5.23
N THR A 76 21.23 1.22 5.77
CA THR A 76 20.58 -0.06 5.43
C THR A 76 20.05 -0.02 4.01
N LEU A 77 19.44 1.08 3.58
CA LEU A 77 18.94 1.27 2.21
C LEU A 77 20.08 1.23 1.18
N ASN A 78 21.22 1.88 1.44
CA ASN A 78 22.38 1.86 0.55
C ASN A 78 22.91 0.42 0.35
N ARG A 79 22.86 -0.40 1.40
CA ARG A 79 23.30 -1.80 1.35
C ARG A 79 22.33 -2.70 0.60
N VAL A 80 21.02 -2.49 0.74
CA VAL A 80 20.00 -3.41 0.17
C VAL A 80 19.30 -2.86 -1.08
N GLY A 81 19.52 -1.59 -1.45
CA GLY A 81 18.74 -0.88 -2.46
C GLY A 81 18.80 -1.53 -3.84
N LYS A 82 19.98 -1.99 -4.28
CA LYS A 82 20.11 -2.73 -5.56
C LYS A 82 19.25 -4.00 -5.59
N ARG A 83 19.19 -4.72 -4.47
CA ARG A 83 18.33 -5.91 -4.33
C ARG A 83 16.86 -5.52 -4.23
N ALA A 84 16.55 -4.38 -3.61
CA ALA A 84 15.17 -3.87 -3.49
C ALA A 84 14.55 -3.59 -4.85
N VAL A 85 15.35 -3.12 -5.82
CA VAL A 85 14.93 -2.95 -7.22
C VAL A 85 14.52 -4.31 -7.78
N ILE A 86 15.42 -5.29 -7.83
CA ILE A 86 15.12 -6.62 -8.41
C ILE A 86 13.91 -7.27 -7.72
N MET A 87 13.89 -7.25 -6.38
CA MET A 87 12.80 -7.80 -5.56
C MET A 87 11.47 -7.06 -5.74
N GLY A 88 11.48 -5.80 -6.20
CA GLY A 88 10.27 -5.03 -6.49
C GLY A 88 9.63 -5.37 -7.84
N PHE A 89 10.38 -5.95 -8.78
CA PHE A 89 9.84 -6.27 -10.13
C PHE A 89 9.66 -7.78 -10.32
N THR A 90 10.70 -8.57 -10.04
CA THR A 90 10.77 -9.98 -10.45
C THR A 90 9.64 -10.83 -9.87
N PRO A 91 9.33 -10.79 -8.55
CA PRO A 91 8.23 -11.58 -8.00
C PRO A 91 6.87 -11.22 -8.61
N ALA A 92 6.60 -9.93 -8.82
CA ALA A 92 5.34 -9.46 -9.41
C ALA A 92 5.19 -9.88 -10.88
N VAL A 93 6.27 -9.85 -11.65
CA VAL A 93 6.27 -10.33 -13.04
C VAL A 93 5.98 -11.83 -13.10
N PHE A 94 6.60 -12.63 -12.23
CA PHE A 94 6.37 -14.07 -12.18
C PHE A 94 4.92 -14.41 -11.80
N GLU A 95 4.39 -13.76 -10.75
CA GLU A 95 3.01 -13.94 -10.32
C GLU A 95 2.01 -13.48 -11.38
N GLY A 96 2.18 -12.26 -11.91
CA GLY A 96 1.30 -11.71 -12.93
C GLY A 96 1.29 -12.53 -14.21
N ALA A 97 2.46 -13.02 -14.66
CA ALA A 97 2.56 -13.90 -15.82
C ALA A 97 1.88 -15.25 -15.58
N MET A 98 2.07 -15.86 -14.40
CA MET A 98 1.41 -17.12 -14.06
C MET A 98 -0.12 -16.97 -14.04
N ILE A 99 -0.62 -15.87 -13.47
CA ILE A 99 -2.06 -15.58 -13.45
C ILE A 99 -2.56 -15.34 -14.88
N ALA A 100 -1.84 -14.58 -15.69
CA ALA A 100 -2.22 -14.32 -17.09
C ALA A 100 -2.33 -15.60 -17.93
N LEU A 101 -1.48 -16.59 -17.66
CA LEU A 101 -1.49 -17.88 -18.35
C LEU A 101 -2.57 -18.85 -17.84
N THR A 102 -2.89 -18.79 -16.54
CA THR A 102 -3.80 -19.77 -15.91
C THR A 102 -5.25 -19.29 -15.86
N ALA A 103 -5.49 -18.00 -15.61
CA ALA A 103 -6.84 -17.46 -15.47
C ALA A 103 -7.76 -17.67 -16.70
N PRO A 104 -7.28 -17.64 -17.97
CA PRO A 104 -8.12 -17.97 -19.12
C PRO A 104 -8.71 -19.39 -19.06
N ILE A 105 -7.94 -20.34 -18.53
CA ILE A 105 -8.33 -21.75 -18.43
C ILE A 105 -9.43 -21.91 -17.36
N PHE A 106 -9.31 -21.18 -16.25
CA PHE A 106 -10.22 -21.30 -15.11
C PHE A 106 -11.50 -20.48 -15.24
N PHE A 107 -11.43 -19.30 -15.85
CA PHE A 107 -12.53 -18.33 -15.89
C PHE A 107 -13.11 -18.10 -17.29
N ASN A 108 -12.56 -18.75 -18.33
CA ASN A 108 -12.98 -18.57 -19.72
C ASN A 108 -12.93 -17.09 -20.19
N ILE A 109 -11.91 -16.37 -19.72
CA ILE A 109 -11.64 -14.97 -20.07
C ILE A 109 -10.51 -14.89 -21.11
N SER A 110 -10.40 -13.75 -21.80
CA SER A 110 -9.30 -13.53 -22.73
C SER A 110 -7.95 -13.46 -22.01
N PHE A 111 -6.86 -13.75 -22.73
CA PHE A 111 -5.50 -13.55 -22.20
C PHE A 111 -5.27 -12.10 -21.76
N PHE A 112 -5.91 -11.14 -22.43
CA PHE A 112 -5.80 -9.73 -22.08
C PHE A 112 -6.46 -9.41 -20.73
N GLU A 113 -7.69 -9.90 -20.51
CA GLU A 113 -8.40 -9.76 -19.23
C GLU A 113 -7.67 -10.50 -18.10
N ALA A 114 -7.06 -11.65 -18.40
CA ALA A 114 -6.22 -12.38 -17.47
C ALA A 114 -4.94 -11.60 -17.10
N ALA A 115 -4.32 -10.91 -18.06
CA ALA A 115 -3.17 -10.05 -17.79
C ALA A 115 -3.56 -8.84 -16.93
N LEU A 116 -4.73 -8.24 -17.16
CA LEU A 116 -5.30 -7.22 -16.29
C LEU A 116 -5.50 -7.75 -14.86
N LEU A 117 -6.13 -8.92 -14.71
CA LEU A 117 -6.32 -9.58 -13.43
C LEU A 117 -4.98 -9.85 -12.72
N GLY A 118 -4.01 -10.40 -13.44
CA GLY A 118 -2.67 -10.67 -12.94
C GLY A 118 -1.96 -9.41 -12.45
N SER A 119 -2.11 -8.29 -13.16
CA SER A 119 -1.55 -7.01 -12.71
C SER A 119 -2.21 -6.50 -11.42
N VAL A 120 -3.51 -6.72 -11.21
CA VAL A 120 -4.17 -6.32 -9.95
C VAL A 120 -3.71 -7.20 -8.78
N ILE A 121 -3.63 -8.51 -8.97
CA ILE A 121 -3.30 -9.47 -7.90
C ILE A 121 -1.83 -9.41 -7.52
N ALA A 122 -0.91 -9.19 -8.48
CA ALA A 122 0.52 -9.20 -8.23
C ALA A 122 1.03 -8.05 -7.33
N ALA A 123 0.21 -7.00 -7.11
CA ALA A 123 0.59 -5.85 -6.28
C ALA A 123 0.74 -6.22 -4.80
N VAL A 124 1.86 -5.82 -4.18
CA VAL A 124 2.07 -5.96 -2.73
C VAL A 124 1.30 -4.91 -1.96
N SER A 125 0.45 -5.33 -1.02
CA SER A 125 -0.24 -4.41 -0.11
C SER A 125 0.68 -3.84 0.99
N PRO A 126 1.00 -2.53 0.98
CA PRO A 126 1.82 -1.91 2.04
C PRO A 126 1.12 -1.94 3.40
N ALA A 127 -0.21 -1.87 3.42
CA ALA A 127 -1.01 -1.89 4.66
C ALA A 127 -0.84 -3.21 5.45
N VAL A 128 -0.46 -4.30 4.79
CA VAL A 128 -0.22 -5.61 5.43
C VAL A 128 1.27 -5.83 5.72
N VAL A 129 2.14 -5.48 4.74
CA VAL A 129 3.59 -5.72 4.85
C VAL A 129 4.25 -4.75 5.81
N VAL A 130 3.94 -3.45 5.74
CA VAL A 130 4.63 -2.41 6.52
C VAL A 130 4.47 -2.62 8.03
N PRO A 131 3.27 -2.85 8.61
CA PRO A 131 3.16 -3.09 10.05
C PRO A 131 4.02 -4.27 10.52
N SER A 132 4.05 -5.35 9.74
CA SER A 132 4.85 -6.54 10.02
C SER A 132 6.36 -6.23 9.98
N MET A 133 6.80 -5.44 8.99
CA MET A 133 8.20 -5.02 8.88
C MET A 133 8.62 -4.05 9.97
N LEU A 134 7.75 -3.12 10.36
CA LEU A 134 7.99 -2.22 11.50
C LEU A 134 8.14 -3.03 12.80
N LYS A 135 7.27 -4.01 13.03
CA LYS A 135 7.39 -4.93 14.17
C LYS A 135 8.72 -5.69 14.15
N PHE A 136 9.16 -6.18 13.00
CA PHE A 136 10.47 -6.84 12.90
C PHE A 136 11.65 -5.89 13.14
N ILE A 137 11.51 -4.60 12.82
CA ILE A 137 12.51 -3.59 13.16
C ILE A 137 12.57 -3.39 14.68
N GLU A 138 11.41 -3.26 15.32
CA GLU A 138 11.26 -3.12 16.78
C GLU A 138 11.78 -4.35 17.53
N ASP A 139 11.44 -5.57 17.07
CA ASP A 139 11.89 -6.85 17.64
C ASP A 139 13.34 -7.21 17.25
N HIS A 140 14.05 -6.35 16.51
CA HIS A 140 15.40 -6.59 15.97
C HIS A 140 15.56 -7.88 15.14
N ARG A 141 14.48 -8.34 14.49
CA ARG A 141 14.45 -9.54 13.65
C ARG A 141 14.83 -9.20 12.21
N GLY A 142 15.92 -9.80 11.71
CA GLY A 142 16.37 -9.61 10.32
C GLY A 142 16.92 -8.20 10.00
N THR A 143 16.94 -7.28 10.98
CA THR A 143 17.43 -5.90 10.84
C THR A 143 18.91 -5.82 10.48
N LYS A 144 19.75 -6.66 11.10
CA LYS A 144 21.19 -6.76 10.78
C LYS A 144 21.43 -7.10 9.30
N LYS A 145 20.57 -7.93 8.70
CA LYS A 145 20.61 -8.30 7.27
C LYS A 145 19.88 -7.29 6.37
N GLY A 146 19.17 -6.31 6.94
CA GLY A 146 18.42 -5.29 6.21
C GLY A 146 17.13 -5.80 5.56
N ILE A 147 16.62 -6.96 5.97
CA ILE A 147 15.44 -7.59 5.36
C ILE A 147 14.18 -6.71 5.47
N PRO A 148 13.85 -6.12 6.63
CA PRO A 148 12.68 -5.25 6.70
C PRO A 148 12.78 -4.04 5.78
N THR A 149 13.95 -3.38 5.73
CA THR A 149 14.19 -2.22 4.85
C THR A 149 14.13 -2.61 3.37
N LEU A 150 14.67 -3.78 3.02
CA LEU A 150 14.58 -4.34 1.67
C LEU A 150 13.12 -4.49 1.24
N LEU A 151 12.28 -5.10 2.08
CA LEU A 151 10.85 -5.33 1.80
C LEU A 151 10.02 -4.04 1.78
N LEU A 152 10.32 -3.08 2.65
CA LEU A 152 9.68 -1.76 2.63
C LEU A 152 9.98 -1.00 1.33
N ALA A 153 11.24 -1.01 0.90
CA ALA A 153 11.66 -0.35 -0.34
C ALA A 153 11.13 -1.07 -1.58
N SER A 154 11.21 -2.41 -1.62
CA SER A 154 10.72 -3.19 -2.76
C SER A 154 9.21 -3.09 -2.92
N SER A 155 8.43 -3.09 -1.82
CA SER A 155 6.98 -2.92 -1.87
C SER A 155 6.56 -1.57 -2.47
N SER A 156 7.33 -0.49 -2.25
CA SER A 156 7.05 0.79 -2.89
C SER A 156 7.31 0.75 -4.40
N LEU A 157 8.41 0.12 -4.83
CA LEU A 157 8.75 0.00 -6.25
C LEU A 157 7.75 -0.91 -6.99
N ASP A 158 7.39 -2.03 -6.38
CA ASP A 158 6.37 -2.97 -6.84
C ASP A 158 5.05 -2.26 -7.14
N ASN A 159 4.55 -1.43 -6.22
CA ASN A 159 3.29 -0.71 -6.43
C ASN A 159 3.34 0.29 -7.59
N VAL A 160 4.45 1.01 -7.76
CA VAL A 160 4.61 1.95 -8.90
C VAL A 160 4.75 1.19 -10.22
N PHE A 161 5.44 0.06 -10.21
CA PHE A 161 5.57 -0.79 -11.38
C PHE A 161 4.20 -1.33 -11.82
N VAL A 162 3.50 -1.98 -10.89
CA VAL A 162 2.25 -2.68 -11.16
C VAL A 162 1.14 -1.71 -11.58
N ILE A 163 1.05 -0.52 -10.98
CA ILE A 163 0.05 0.48 -11.39
C ILE A 163 0.29 1.00 -12.82
N VAL A 164 1.54 1.10 -13.26
CA VAL A 164 1.87 1.51 -14.65
C VAL A 164 1.53 0.39 -15.63
N ILE A 165 1.82 -0.86 -15.29
CA ILE A 165 1.42 -2.02 -16.10
C ILE A 165 -0.11 -2.08 -16.21
N PHE A 166 -0.83 -2.01 -15.09
CA PHE A 166 -2.29 -2.00 -15.07
C PHE A 166 -2.87 -0.85 -15.91
N SER A 167 -2.36 0.37 -15.74
CA SER A 167 -2.84 1.54 -16.49
C SER A 167 -2.58 1.41 -18.00
N SER A 168 -1.46 0.80 -18.38
CA SER A 168 -1.11 0.55 -19.78
C SER A 168 -2.04 -0.50 -20.40
N LEU A 169 -2.30 -1.60 -19.67
CA LEU A 169 -3.22 -2.64 -20.11
C LEU A 169 -4.66 -2.10 -20.21
N ILE A 170 -5.15 -1.33 -19.24
CA ILE A 170 -6.49 -0.71 -19.34
C ILE A 170 -6.55 0.24 -20.53
N GLY A 171 -5.52 1.04 -20.77
CA GLY A 171 -5.48 1.92 -21.94
C GLY A 171 -5.60 1.16 -23.27
N MET A 172 -4.89 0.03 -23.40
CA MET A 172 -4.99 -0.85 -24.56
C MET A 172 -6.38 -1.50 -24.69
N TYR A 173 -6.97 -1.93 -23.57
CA TYR A 173 -8.34 -2.49 -23.55
C TYR A 173 -9.39 -1.49 -24.03
N GLU A 174 -9.23 -0.21 -23.66
CA GLU A 174 -10.09 0.90 -24.10
C GLU A 174 -9.83 1.34 -25.55
N GLY A 175 -8.96 0.65 -26.30
CA GLY A 175 -8.62 0.98 -27.69
C GLY A 175 -7.67 2.17 -27.86
N LYS A 176 -7.05 2.65 -26.77
CA LYS A 176 -5.91 3.57 -26.87
C LYS A 176 -4.70 2.72 -27.29
N ASN A 177 -3.82 3.25 -28.13
CA ASN A 177 -2.54 2.62 -28.45
C ASN A 177 -1.42 3.27 -27.62
N PRO A 178 -1.32 3.01 -26.30
CA PRO A 178 -0.21 3.53 -25.52
C PRO A 178 1.09 2.91 -26.03
N ASN A 179 2.10 3.74 -26.24
CA ASN A 179 3.44 3.22 -26.48
C ASN A 179 3.97 2.66 -25.15
N ILE A 180 3.88 1.33 -25.00
CA ILE A 180 4.25 0.60 -23.78
C ILE A 180 5.69 0.91 -23.37
N PHE A 181 6.59 1.07 -24.34
CA PHE A 181 7.99 1.40 -24.07
C PHE A 181 8.13 2.77 -23.39
N LEU A 182 7.38 3.78 -23.85
CA LEU A 182 7.35 5.09 -23.21
C LEU A 182 6.75 5.00 -21.80
N LYS A 183 5.70 4.21 -21.59
CA LYS A 183 5.11 3.97 -20.27
C LYS A 183 6.07 3.27 -19.31
N LEU A 184 6.87 2.33 -19.79
CA LEU A 184 7.87 1.67 -18.95
C LEU A 184 8.97 2.64 -18.51
N LEU A 185 9.33 3.59 -19.38
CA LEU A 185 10.29 4.66 -19.05
C LEU A 185 9.70 5.68 -18.04
N GLU A 186 8.37 5.81 -17.95
CA GLU A 186 7.71 6.64 -16.92
C GLU A 186 7.92 6.07 -15.50
N ILE A 187 8.25 4.79 -15.33
CA ILE A 187 8.42 4.20 -13.99
C ILE A 187 9.64 4.80 -13.25
N PRO A 188 10.88 4.73 -13.77
CA PRO A 188 12.01 5.38 -13.11
C PRO A 188 11.82 6.88 -12.94
N VAL A 189 11.23 7.55 -13.93
CA VAL A 189 10.97 9.00 -13.89
C VAL A 189 9.99 9.35 -12.79
N SER A 190 8.88 8.63 -12.66
CA SER A 190 7.85 8.88 -11.64
C SER A 190 8.33 8.59 -10.23
N VAL A 191 9.12 7.53 -10.04
CA VAL A 191 9.77 7.23 -8.77
C VAL A 191 10.77 8.33 -8.42
N ALA A 192 11.65 8.72 -9.35
CA ALA A 192 12.64 9.76 -9.12
C ALA A 192 11.99 11.12 -8.82
N ALA A 193 11.01 11.54 -9.62
CA ALA A 193 10.26 12.77 -9.40
C ALA A 193 9.55 12.75 -8.04
N GLY A 194 8.88 11.64 -7.70
CA GLY A 194 8.25 11.45 -6.40
C GLY A 194 9.24 11.58 -5.24
N ILE A 195 10.39 10.91 -5.32
CA ILE A 195 11.45 10.99 -4.29
C ILE A 195 11.99 12.41 -4.17
N ILE A 196 12.27 13.10 -5.28
CA ILE A 196 12.80 14.48 -5.27
C ILE A 196 11.78 15.42 -4.63
N THR A 197 10.52 15.40 -5.07
CA THR A 197 9.47 16.24 -4.50
C THR A 197 9.26 15.94 -3.01
N GLY A 198 9.17 14.67 -2.64
CA GLY A 198 9.07 14.24 -1.25
C GLY A 198 10.26 14.68 -0.39
N ALA A 199 11.48 14.62 -0.95
CA ALA A 199 12.69 15.04 -0.25
C ALA A 199 12.73 16.55 -0.02
N VAL A 200 12.35 17.36 -1.03
CA VAL A 200 12.22 18.82 -0.90
C VAL A 200 11.19 19.17 0.17
N ILE A 201 10.03 18.52 0.16
CA ILE A 201 8.97 18.71 1.17
C ILE A 201 9.48 18.33 2.56
N GLY A 202 10.05 17.13 2.71
CA GLY A 202 10.54 16.64 4.01
C GLY A 202 11.62 17.53 4.60
N PHE A 203 12.56 18.00 3.77
CA PHE A 203 13.59 18.95 4.19
C PHE A 203 13.00 20.31 4.62
N THR A 204 12.02 20.80 3.87
CA THR A 204 11.33 22.07 4.16
C THR A 204 10.57 21.99 5.48
N LEU A 205 9.82 20.90 5.70
CA LEU A 205 9.10 20.65 6.95
C LEU A 205 10.06 20.51 8.14
N TYR A 206 11.17 19.80 7.96
CA TYR A 206 12.21 19.71 8.99
C TYR A 206 12.73 21.10 9.41
N LYS A 207 13.14 21.94 8.45
CA LYS A 207 13.60 23.31 8.75
C LYS A 207 12.53 24.14 9.45
N LEU A 208 11.29 24.05 8.99
CA LEU A 208 10.16 24.75 9.62
C LEU A 208 9.98 24.31 11.08
N PHE A 209 10.14 23.01 11.36
CA PHE A 209 9.98 22.45 12.70
C PHE A 209 11.14 22.78 13.64
N GLU A 210 12.34 23.06 13.14
CA GLU A 210 13.44 23.59 13.94
C GLU A 210 13.24 25.05 14.32
N ILE A 211 12.71 25.86 13.40
CA ILE A 211 12.48 27.29 13.64
C ILE A 211 11.31 27.50 14.61
N TYR A 212 10.14 26.96 14.28
CA TYR A 212 8.90 27.24 15.02
C TYR A 212 8.64 26.28 16.20
N LYS A 213 9.37 25.16 16.26
CA LYS A 213 9.28 24.12 17.32
C LYS A 213 7.84 23.78 17.76
N PRO A 214 6.91 23.48 16.84
CA PRO A 214 5.53 23.19 17.20
C PRO A 214 5.41 21.91 18.04
N ARG A 215 4.31 21.77 18.79
CA ARG A 215 4.02 20.54 19.55
C ARG A 215 3.98 19.30 18.63
N ALA A 216 4.36 18.15 19.17
CA ALA A 216 4.40 16.85 18.46
C ALA A 216 3.14 16.55 17.63
N THR A 217 1.95 16.79 18.20
CA THR A 217 0.67 16.56 17.52
C THR A 217 0.52 17.47 16.30
N LYS A 218 0.87 18.76 16.42
CA LYS A 218 0.83 19.71 15.29
C LYS A 218 1.82 19.30 14.20
N LYS A 219 3.04 18.90 14.55
CA LYS A 219 4.02 18.36 13.59
C LYS A 219 3.44 17.20 12.79
N THR A 220 2.82 16.24 13.49
CA THR A 220 2.23 15.03 12.88
C THR A 220 1.10 15.39 11.92
N LEU A 221 0.17 16.27 12.33
CA LEU A 221 -0.94 16.70 11.48
C LEU A 221 -0.46 17.47 10.25
N ILE A 222 0.56 18.32 10.38
CA ILE A 222 1.17 19.02 9.24
C ILE A 222 1.75 18.00 8.25
N VAL A 223 2.52 17.02 8.73
CA VAL A 223 3.11 15.98 7.86
C VAL A 223 2.03 15.18 7.12
N ILE A 224 0.97 14.75 7.82
CA ILE A 224 -0.16 14.05 7.19
C ILE A 224 -0.82 14.96 6.15
N GLY A 225 -1.12 16.22 6.49
CA GLY A 225 -1.75 17.16 5.58
C GLY A 225 -0.92 17.40 4.32
N THR A 226 0.40 17.57 4.46
CA THR A 226 1.29 17.72 3.30
C THR A 226 1.37 16.44 2.47
N ALA A 227 1.36 15.27 3.09
CA ALA A 227 1.32 14.00 2.38
C ALA A 227 0.01 13.81 1.59
N VAL A 228 -1.14 14.22 2.14
CA VAL A 228 -2.42 14.27 1.40
C VAL A 228 -2.32 15.22 0.21
N LEU A 229 -1.78 16.43 0.41
CA LEU A 229 -1.60 17.39 -0.68
C LEU A 229 -0.66 16.86 -1.78
N LEU A 230 0.33 16.05 -1.44
CA LEU A 230 1.21 15.40 -2.43
C LEU A 230 0.43 14.41 -3.32
N THR A 231 -0.53 13.67 -2.76
CA THR A 231 -1.40 12.78 -3.55
C THR A 231 -2.37 13.55 -4.45
N TRP A 232 -2.85 14.71 -3.99
CA TRP A 232 -3.61 15.62 -4.82
C TRP A 232 -2.75 16.19 -5.95
N LEU A 233 -1.50 16.57 -5.65
CA LEU A 233 -0.55 17.10 -6.62
C LEU A 233 -0.24 16.07 -7.72
N GLU A 234 -0.04 14.79 -7.37
CA GLU A 234 0.09 13.70 -8.34
C GLU A 234 -1.10 13.66 -9.32
N LYS A 235 -2.34 13.68 -8.80
CA LYS A 235 -3.55 13.64 -9.64
C LYS A 235 -3.63 14.83 -10.59
N THR A 236 -3.30 16.03 -10.10
CA THR A 236 -3.37 17.27 -10.87
C THR A 236 -2.26 17.37 -11.92
N LEU A 237 -1.05 16.89 -11.60
CA LEU A 237 0.10 16.95 -12.50
C LEU A 237 0.21 15.76 -13.45
N LYS A 238 -0.57 14.70 -13.27
CA LYS A 238 -0.58 13.50 -14.13
C LYS A 238 -0.56 13.78 -15.65
N PRO A 239 -1.24 14.82 -16.19
CA PRO A 239 -1.17 15.14 -17.62
C PRO A 239 0.18 15.69 -18.09
N PHE A 240 0.99 16.27 -17.19
CA PHE A 240 2.22 16.99 -17.51
C PHE A 240 3.48 16.26 -17.06
N VAL A 241 3.44 15.67 -15.87
CA VAL A 241 4.59 15.01 -15.23
C VAL A 241 4.11 13.76 -14.51
N SER A 242 4.79 12.64 -14.75
CA SER A 242 4.57 11.41 -13.97
C SER A 242 5.27 11.56 -12.62
N LEU A 243 4.51 11.52 -11.53
CA LEU A 243 5.01 11.65 -10.15
C LEU A 243 4.38 10.56 -9.29
N SER A 244 5.19 9.80 -8.55
CA SER A 244 4.68 8.82 -7.58
C SER A 244 4.55 9.44 -6.19
N ALA A 245 3.32 9.67 -5.71
CA ALA A 245 3.12 10.15 -4.35
C ALA A 245 3.51 9.09 -3.32
N ILE A 246 3.35 7.79 -3.60
CA ILE A 246 3.76 6.71 -2.68
C ILE A 246 5.26 6.85 -2.35
N SER A 247 6.10 6.95 -3.39
CA SER A 247 7.55 7.12 -3.22
C SER A 247 7.88 8.45 -2.53
N GLY A 248 7.15 9.53 -2.86
CA GLY A 248 7.34 10.82 -2.23
C GLY A 248 6.95 10.87 -0.75
N ILE A 249 5.88 10.19 -0.34
CA ILE A 249 5.43 10.10 1.05
C ILE A 249 6.49 9.37 1.90
N ILE A 250 7.03 8.25 1.39
CA ILE A 250 8.14 7.55 2.04
C ILE A 250 9.37 8.46 2.12
N ALA A 251 9.69 9.20 1.05
CA ALA A 251 10.82 10.12 1.02
C ALA A 251 10.70 11.28 2.03
N ILE A 252 9.49 11.80 2.28
CA ILE A 252 9.24 12.80 3.34
C ILE A 252 9.69 12.25 4.70
N GLY A 253 9.20 11.07 5.07
CA GLY A 253 9.56 10.42 6.33
C GLY A 253 11.05 10.11 6.43
N PHE A 254 11.63 9.60 5.34
CA PHE A 254 13.05 9.26 5.25
C PHE A 254 13.97 10.48 5.44
N ILE A 255 13.72 11.58 4.74
CA ILE A 255 14.54 12.79 4.84
C ILE A 255 14.43 13.43 6.22
N MET A 256 13.23 13.45 6.80
CA MET A 256 13.05 13.95 8.16
C MET A 256 13.79 13.09 9.20
N LEU A 257 13.79 11.76 9.03
CA LEU A 257 14.57 10.84 9.86
C LEU A 257 16.08 11.12 9.75
N GLU A 258 16.59 11.24 8.53
CA GLU A 258 18.01 11.52 8.26
C GLU A 258 18.47 12.86 8.83
N LYS A 259 17.59 13.88 8.83
CA LYS A 259 17.92 15.22 9.35
C LYS A 259 17.74 15.35 10.86
N SER A 260 16.76 14.67 11.44
CA SER A 260 16.50 14.73 12.87
C SER A 260 15.77 13.49 13.36
N GLU A 261 16.55 12.53 13.89
CA GLU A 261 15.99 11.31 14.49
C GLU A 261 15.01 11.62 15.63
N SER A 262 15.26 12.68 16.41
CA SER A 262 14.39 13.07 17.52
C SER A 262 13.00 13.55 17.05
N ILE A 263 12.94 14.38 16.00
CA ILE A 263 11.67 14.83 15.42
C ILE A 263 10.93 13.66 14.78
N ALA A 264 11.66 12.84 14.02
CA ALA A 264 11.10 11.67 13.34
C ALA A 264 10.51 10.65 14.32
N HIS A 265 11.22 10.33 15.41
CA HIS A 265 10.76 9.38 16.41
C HIS A 265 9.44 9.84 17.06
N VAL A 266 9.34 11.12 17.43
CA VAL A 266 8.13 11.69 18.02
C VAL A 266 6.94 11.63 17.07
N ILE A 267 7.15 11.92 15.78
CA ILE A 267 6.09 11.85 14.76
C ILE A 267 5.69 10.39 14.51
N SER A 268 6.66 9.48 14.38
CA SER A 268 6.42 8.05 14.17
C SER A 268 5.56 7.43 15.27
N LEU A 269 5.82 7.76 16.55
CA LEU A 269 5.00 7.31 17.68
C LEU A 269 3.56 7.81 17.60
N LYS A 270 3.33 9.05 17.15
CA LYS A 270 1.97 9.59 16.97
C LYS A 270 1.26 8.96 15.78
N LEU A 271 1.98 8.76 14.67
CA LEU A 271 1.47 8.01 13.51
C LEU A 271 1.09 6.58 13.88
N GLY A 272 1.83 5.91 14.77
CA GLY A 272 1.46 4.60 15.29
C GLY A 272 0.10 4.58 15.99
N LYS A 273 -0.23 5.63 16.76
CA LYS A 273 -1.55 5.77 17.40
C LYS A 273 -2.66 6.04 16.39
N ILE A 274 -2.40 6.90 15.40
CA ILE A 274 -3.34 7.18 14.31
C ILE A 274 -3.56 5.93 13.46
N TRP A 275 -2.51 5.14 13.25
CA TRP A 275 -2.56 3.90 12.48
C TRP A 275 -3.56 2.90 13.06
N VAL A 276 -3.67 2.76 14.39
CA VAL A 276 -4.68 1.84 14.98
C VAL A 276 -6.08 2.16 14.47
N PHE A 277 -6.46 3.44 14.45
CA PHE A 277 -7.75 3.87 13.94
C PHE A 277 -7.85 3.71 12.42
N ALA A 278 -6.82 4.14 11.69
CA ALA A 278 -6.75 4.05 10.24
C ALA A 278 -6.75 2.60 9.71
N GLU A 279 -6.15 1.67 10.43
CA GLU A 279 -6.09 0.23 10.11
C GLU A 279 -7.49 -0.38 10.17
N ILE A 280 -8.24 -0.09 11.23
CA ILE A 280 -9.64 -0.53 11.38
C ILE A 280 -10.49 0.02 10.25
N LEU A 281 -10.41 1.33 10.00
CA LEU A 281 -11.14 1.94 8.89
C LEU A 281 -10.75 1.30 7.57
N LEU A 282 -9.47 1.11 7.29
CA LEU A 282 -9.01 0.55 6.03
C LEU A 282 -9.55 -0.87 5.82
N PHE A 283 -9.32 -1.79 6.75
CA PHE A 283 -9.65 -3.20 6.55
C PHE A 283 -11.15 -3.47 6.63
N VAL A 284 -11.87 -2.83 7.54
CA VAL A 284 -13.34 -2.98 7.61
C VAL A 284 -13.98 -2.39 6.34
N MET A 285 -13.54 -1.21 5.89
CA MET A 285 -14.10 -0.60 4.67
C MET A 285 -13.73 -1.39 3.41
N VAL A 286 -12.56 -2.04 3.34
CA VAL A 286 -12.27 -3.00 2.25
C VAL A 286 -13.24 -4.18 2.31
N GLY A 287 -13.48 -4.74 3.49
CA GLY A 287 -14.43 -5.84 3.67
C GLY A 287 -15.85 -5.50 3.22
N THR A 288 -16.31 -4.26 3.45
CA THR A 288 -17.64 -3.81 3.01
C THR A 288 -17.81 -3.77 1.48
N GLN A 289 -16.73 -3.80 0.71
CA GLN A 289 -16.76 -3.75 -0.76
C GLN A 289 -16.77 -5.14 -1.39
N VAL A 290 -16.66 -6.21 -0.59
CA VAL A 290 -16.61 -7.58 -1.08
C VAL A 290 -18.02 -8.04 -1.44
N ASP A 291 -18.24 -8.32 -2.72
CA ASP A 291 -19.42 -9.05 -3.19
C ASP A 291 -19.23 -10.55 -2.94
N ILE A 292 -20.01 -11.09 -2.01
CA ILE A 292 -19.91 -12.50 -1.62
C ILE A 292 -20.37 -13.42 -2.75
N ASN A 293 -21.35 -13.01 -3.56
CA ASN A 293 -21.84 -13.86 -4.65
C ASN A 293 -20.73 -14.03 -5.69
N THR A 294 -20.10 -12.92 -6.10
CA THR A 294 -18.97 -12.97 -7.04
C THR A 294 -17.79 -13.76 -6.48
N ALA A 295 -17.50 -13.62 -5.18
CA ALA A 295 -16.43 -14.37 -4.53
C ALA A 295 -16.72 -15.89 -4.49
N LEU A 296 -17.97 -16.28 -4.25
CA LEU A 296 -18.41 -17.68 -4.27
C LEU A 296 -18.42 -18.26 -5.69
N ASP A 297 -18.82 -17.46 -6.69
CA ASP A 297 -18.80 -17.85 -8.11
C ASP A 297 -17.37 -18.10 -8.60
N ALA A 298 -16.42 -17.24 -8.20
CA ALA A 298 -15.00 -17.49 -8.45
C ALA A 298 -14.52 -18.77 -7.74
N GLY A 299 -15.02 -19.01 -6.52
CA GLY A 299 -14.94 -20.28 -5.81
C GLY A 299 -13.54 -20.92 -5.76
N MET A 300 -13.49 -22.23 -6.02
CA MET A 300 -12.23 -22.99 -6.03
C MET A 300 -11.32 -22.60 -7.20
N ALA A 301 -11.87 -22.14 -8.32
CA ALA A 301 -11.09 -21.70 -9.48
C ALA A 301 -10.23 -20.48 -9.13
N GLY A 302 -10.80 -19.49 -8.43
CA GLY A 302 -10.05 -18.35 -7.90
C GLY A 302 -8.99 -18.73 -6.89
N ALA A 303 -9.30 -19.64 -5.97
CA ALA A 303 -8.32 -20.15 -5.02
C ALA A 303 -7.14 -20.83 -5.73
N ALA A 304 -7.40 -21.61 -6.78
CA ALA A 304 -6.36 -22.27 -7.58
C ALA A 304 -5.48 -21.26 -8.32
N VAL A 305 -6.07 -20.25 -8.97
CA VAL A 305 -5.31 -19.19 -9.68
C VAL A 305 -4.42 -18.41 -8.71
N ILE A 306 -4.93 -18.02 -7.54
CA ILE A 306 -4.13 -17.34 -6.51
C ILE A 306 -3.01 -18.25 -6.02
N PHE A 307 -3.28 -19.53 -5.75
CA PHE A 307 -2.28 -20.47 -5.28
C PHE A 307 -1.14 -20.66 -6.31
N LEU A 308 -1.48 -20.84 -7.59
CA LEU A 308 -0.49 -20.93 -8.67
C LEU A 308 0.32 -19.63 -8.82
N GLY A 309 -0.35 -18.48 -8.73
CA GLY A 309 0.30 -17.16 -8.69
C GLY A 309 1.31 -17.05 -7.55
N LEU A 310 0.95 -17.46 -6.34
CA LEU A 310 1.84 -17.43 -5.16
C LEU A 310 3.03 -18.39 -5.28
N LEU A 311 2.87 -19.55 -5.92
CA LEU A 311 4.00 -20.44 -6.23
C LEU A 311 4.98 -19.76 -7.18
N ALA A 312 4.48 -19.12 -8.24
CA ALA A 312 5.32 -18.36 -9.16
C ALA A 312 5.97 -17.16 -8.47
N ARG A 313 5.25 -16.44 -7.60
CA ARG A 313 5.79 -15.35 -6.78
C ARG A 313 6.95 -15.83 -5.90
N SER A 314 6.80 -17.01 -5.30
CA SER A 314 7.82 -17.64 -4.44
C SER A 314 9.07 -17.99 -5.26
N ALA A 315 8.90 -18.54 -6.47
CA ALA A 315 10.00 -18.80 -7.39
C ALA A 315 10.69 -17.49 -7.81
N GLY A 316 9.94 -16.46 -8.19
CA GLY A 316 10.49 -15.14 -8.55
C GLY A 316 11.25 -14.49 -7.39
N THR A 317 10.80 -14.70 -6.15
CA THR A 317 11.50 -14.24 -4.95
C THR A 317 12.81 -14.99 -4.72
N TYR A 318 12.88 -16.28 -5.02
CA TYR A 318 14.12 -17.07 -4.90
C TYR A 318 15.18 -16.66 -5.93
N VAL A 319 14.74 -16.21 -7.11
CA VAL A 319 15.62 -15.74 -8.20
C VAL A 319 16.13 -14.31 -7.97
N SER A 320 15.47 -13.52 -7.11
CA SER A 320 15.78 -12.10 -6.84
C SER A 320 16.89 -11.88 -5.83
#